data_AF-A0A1F2XW69-F1
#
_entry.id   AF-A0A1F2XW69-F1
#
_cell.length_a   1.000
_cell.length_b   1.000
_cell.length_c   1.000
_cell.angle_alpha   90.00
_cell.angle_beta   90.00
_cell.angle_gamma   90.00
#
_symmetry.space_group_name_H-M   'P 1'
#
loop_
_entity.id
_entity.type
_entity.pdbx_description
1 polymer ?
#
loop_
_entity_poly.entity_id
_entity_poly.type
_entity_poly.pdbx_seq_one_letter_code
_entity_poly.pdbx_strand_id
1 'polypeptide(L)'
;MKGRKVWEIGGFVAGAVLIVFGAVAIYLGVTGFTTTRDSIKQEQITFASVDDPAVAKYASQWAGEQVTTGEQARAFAQVMRYHTINAEWNTENLTYAQMGRFLAADDPSNPAGTSDEEAALKDEKGSPVSNGFRNQWITETSLTTALNVSYMAEQLSIFGIVVGVALFLAGIGFLILAFVVFGVLEPKTEKTAAFAPTATATG
;
A
#
# COMPACT_ATOMS: atom_id res chain seq x y z
N MET A 1 8.27 -35.29 33.99
CA MET A 1 7.46 -35.34 32.74
C MET A 1 6.39 -34.23 32.60
N LYS A 2 6.39 -33.15 33.40
CA LYS A 2 5.42 -32.04 33.26
C LYS A 2 5.69 -31.11 32.05
N GLY A 3 6.93 -31.00 31.60
CA GLY A 3 7.30 -30.11 30.48
C GLY A 3 6.76 -30.53 29.12
N ARG A 4 6.71 -31.84 28.82
CA ARG A 4 6.34 -32.35 27.49
C ARG A 4 4.93 -31.92 27.05
N LYS A 5 3.96 -31.99 27.96
CA LYS A 5 2.58 -31.54 27.70
C LYS A 5 2.46 -30.03 27.43
N VAL A 6 3.34 -29.21 28.01
CA VAL A 6 3.33 -27.75 27.80
C VAL A 6 3.86 -27.41 26.39
N TRP A 7 4.92 -28.08 25.95
CA TRP A 7 5.45 -27.93 24.58
C TRP A 7 4.48 -28.47 23.52
N GLU A 8 3.81 -29.58 23.81
CA GLU A 8 2.74 -30.16 22.99
C GLU A 8 1.59 -29.17 22.75
N ILE A 9 1.00 -28.66 23.83
CA ILE A 9 -0.10 -27.69 23.76
C ILE A 9 0.39 -26.38 23.10
N GLY A 10 1.62 -25.97 23.37
CA GLY A 10 2.22 -24.76 22.77
C GLY A 10 2.27 -24.82 21.24
N GLY A 11 2.65 -25.96 20.66
CA GLY A 11 2.71 -26.13 19.20
C GLY A 11 1.34 -26.03 18.52
N PHE A 12 0.33 -26.70 19.09
CA PHE A 12 -1.04 -26.64 18.56
C PHE A 12 -1.66 -25.25 18.70
N VAL A 13 -1.47 -24.59 19.85
CA VAL A 13 -1.98 -23.24 20.08
C VAL A 13 -1.30 -22.23 19.15
N ALA A 14 0.03 -22.30 18.98
CA ALA A 14 0.76 -21.41 18.08
C ALA A 14 0.29 -21.58 16.62
N GLY A 15 0.13 -22.82 16.15
CA GLY A 15 -0.38 -23.11 14.81
C GLY A 15 -1.79 -22.56 14.58
N ALA A 16 -2.71 -22.78 15.53
CA ALA A 16 -4.08 -22.27 15.46
C ALA A 16 -4.12 -20.73 15.43
N VAL A 17 -3.31 -20.07 16.27
CA VAL A 17 -3.19 -18.60 16.29
C VAL A 17 -2.70 -18.07 14.95
N LEU A 18 -1.63 -18.64 14.40
CA LEU A 18 -1.08 -18.20 13.11
C LEU A 18 -2.08 -18.35 11.95
N ILE A 19 -2.87 -19.43 11.94
CA ILE A 19 -3.94 -19.63 10.95
C ILE A 19 -4.99 -18.52 11.07
N VAL A 20 -5.47 -18.24 12.28
CA VAL A 20 -6.49 -17.20 12.51
C VAL A 20 -5.96 -15.82 12.10
N PHE A 21 -4.75 -15.46 12.54
CA PHE A 21 -4.12 -14.19 12.16
C PHE A 21 -3.88 -14.08 10.67
N GLY A 22 -3.40 -15.15 10.03
CA GLY A 22 -3.20 -15.20 8.58
C GLY A 22 -4.50 -14.99 7.81
N ALA A 23 -5.57 -15.68 8.20
CA ALA A 23 -6.89 -15.53 7.58
C ALA A 23 -7.46 -14.10 7.74
N VAL A 24 -7.35 -13.52 8.93
CA VAL A 24 -7.77 -12.12 9.18
C VAL A 24 -6.95 -11.14 8.36
N ALA A 25 -5.63 -11.30 8.29
CA ALA A 25 -4.76 -10.43 7.51
C ALA A 25 -5.09 -10.48 6.00
N ILE A 26 -5.37 -11.67 5.46
CA ILE A 26 -5.82 -11.82 4.06
C ILE A 26 -7.15 -11.10 3.83
N TYR A 27 -8.13 -11.31 4.71
CA TYR A 27 -9.44 -10.67 4.60
C TYR A 27 -9.34 -9.13 4.59
N LEU A 28 -8.59 -8.57 5.55
CA LEU A 28 -8.36 -7.13 5.63
C LEU A 28 -7.59 -6.61 4.42
N GLY A 29 -6.59 -7.34 3.95
CA GLY A 29 -5.83 -6.97 2.76
C GLY A 29 -6.68 -6.97 1.48
N VAL A 30 -7.52 -7.98 1.26
CA VAL A 30 -8.43 -8.02 0.09
C VAL A 30 -9.46 -6.89 0.15
N THR A 31 -10.01 -6.63 1.35
CA THR A 31 -10.98 -5.54 1.55
C THR A 31 -10.33 -4.17 1.32
N GLY A 32 -9.12 -3.94 1.84
CA GLY A 32 -8.36 -2.71 1.61
C GLY A 32 -8.03 -2.51 0.12
N PHE A 33 -7.61 -3.56 -0.57
CA PHE A 33 -7.28 -3.52 -1.99
C PHE A 33 -8.48 -3.15 -2.86
N THR A 34 -9.62 -3.82 -2.63
CA THR A 34 -10.87 -3.57 -3.37
C THR A 34 -11.42 -2.17 -3.09
N THR A 35 -11.52 -1.80 -1.81
CA THR A 35 -12.00 -0.46 -1.40
C THR A 35 -11.17 0.64 -2.04
N THR A 36 -9.84 0.51 -2.03
CA THR A 36 -8.94 1.50 -2.63
C THR A 36 -9.19 1.64 -4.13
N ARG A 37 -9.29 0.53 -4.86
CA ARG A 37 -9.55 0.56 -6.31
C ARG A 37 -10.93 1.11 -6.65
N ASP A 38 -11.94 0.80 -5.87
CA ASP A 38 -13.29 1.29 -6.09
C ASP A 38 -13.38 2.80 -5.80
N SER A 39 -12.72 3.29 -4.75
CA SER A 39 -12.56 4.72 -4.51
C SER A 39 -11.84 5.43 -5.66
N ILE A 40 -10.74 4.87 -6.18
CA ILE A 40 -10.03 5.47 -7.33
C ILE A 40 -10.94 5.53 -8.56
N LYS A 41 -11.64 4.44 -8.90
CA LYS A 41 -12.55 4.39 -10.05
C LYS A 41 -13.69 5.41 -9.92
N GLN A 42 -14.17 5.65 -8.70
CA GLN A 42 -15.26 6.59 -8.45
C GLN A 42 -14.89 8.04 -8.83
N GLU A 43 -13.61 8.40 -8.79
CA GLU A 43 -13.14 9.74 -9.17
C GLU A 43 -13.23 10.02 -10.68
N GLN A 44 -13.42 8.98 -11.51
CA GLN A 44 -13.58 9.09 -12.97
C GLN A 44 -12.45 9.86 -13.69
N ILE A 45 -11.24 9.79 -13.14
CA ILE A 45 -10.06 10.46 -13.70
C ILE A 45 -9.50 9.66 -14.87
N THR A 46 -9.18 10.32 -15.97
CA THR A 46 -8.64 9.69 -17.19
C THR A 46 -7.35 10.38 -17.60
N PHE A 47 -6.34 9.62 -18.03
CA PHE A 47 -5.14 10.20 -18.62
C PHE A 47 -5.47 10.91 -19.93
N ALA A 48 -4.78 12.01 -20.20
CA ALA A 48 -4.84 12.66 -21.51
C ALA A 48 -4.17 11.78 -22.60
N SER A 49 -4.15 12.29 -23.84
CA SER A 49 -3.43 11.68 -24.95
C SER A 49 -1.93 11.58 -24.65
N VAL A 50 -1.24 10.66 -25.33
CA VAL A 50 0.22 10.55 -25.31
C VAL A 50 0.93 11.78 -25.91
N ASP A 51 0.20 12.64 -26.61
CA ASP A 51 0.72 13.93 -27.10
C ASP A 51 1.02 14.91 -25.97
N ASP A 52 0.43 14.69 -24.79
CA ASP A 52 0.75 15.44 -23.59
C ASP A 52 2.16 15.03 -23.08
N PRO A 53 3.12 15.97 -22.96
CA PRO A 53 4.48 15.65 -22.50
C PRO A 53 4.53 15.00 -21.12
N ALA A 54 3.59 15.33 -20.24
CA ALA A 54 3.50 14.75 -18.90
C ALA A 54 3.06 13.29 -18.98
N VAL A 55 2.03 13.00 -19.78
CA VAL A 55 1.54 11.63 -20.01
C VAL A 55 2.60 10.81 -20.73
N ALA A 56 3.22 11.33 -21.78
CA ALA A 56 4.31 10.67 -22.50
C ALA A 56 5.45 10.23 -21.56
N LYS A 57 5.75 11.06 -20.54
CA LYS A 57 6.83 10.80 -19.60
C LYS A 57 6.46 9.84 -18.47
N TYR A 58 5.24 9.91 -17.94
CA TYR A 58 4.88 9.24 -16.68
C TYR A 58 3.81 8.15 -16.84
N ALA A 59 3.05 8.16 -17.92
CA ALA A 59 1.85 7.33 -18.09
C ALA A 59 1.58 6.96 -19.55
N SER A 60 2.61 6.84 -20.39
CA SER A 60 2.44 6.58 -21.83
C SER A 60 1.72 5.26 -22.09
N GLN A 61 1.97 4.23 -21.27
CA GLN A 61 1.25 2.95 -21.33
C GLN A 61 -0.23 3.01 -20.92
N TRP A 62 -0.69 4.12 -20.34
CA TRP A 62 -2.07 4.32 -19.88
C TRP A 62 -2.74 5.54 -20.55
N ALA A 63 -2.17 6.05 -21.64
CA ALA A 63 -2.72 7.22 -22.33
C ALA A 63 -4.17 6.99 -22.76
N GLY A 64 -5.06 7.92 -22.43
CA GLY A 64 -6.50 7.80 -22.69
C GLY A 64 -7.25 6.78 -21.81
N GLU A 65 -6.55 6.07 -20.91
CA GLU A 65 -7.18 5.11 -20.00
C GLU A 65 -7.64 5.77 -18.71
N GLN A 66 -8.69 5.21 -18.12
CA GLN A 66 -9.14 5.60 -16.79
C GLN A 66 -8.12 5.15 -15.73
N VAL A 67 -7.87 6.01 -14.75
CA VAL A 67 -7.10 5.71 -13.55
C VAL A 67 -7.95 4.80 -12.66
N THR A 68 -7.54 3.55 -12.47
CA THR A 68 -8.31 2.54 -11.70
C THR A 68 -7.47 1.76 -10.68
N THR A 69 -6.16 1.95 -10.68
CA THR A 69 -5.22 1.30 -9.76
C THR A 69 -4.38 2.32 -9.01
N GLY A 70 -3.81 1.93 -7.88
CA GLY A 70 -2.90 2.76 -7.12
C GLY A 70 -1.65 3.16 -7.92
N GLU A 71 -1.11 2.28 -8.76
CA GLU A 71 0.03 2.61 -9.61
C GLU A 71 -0.30 3.69 -10.64
N GLN A 72 -1.47 3.56 -11.29
CA GLN A 72 -1.99 4.60 -12.18
C GLN A 72 -2.24 5.91 -11.42
N ALA A 73 -2.79 5.85 -10.20
CA ALA A 73 -3.01 7.04 -9.37
C ALA A 73 -1.70 7.78 -9.06
N ARG A 74 -0.63 7.05 -8.73
CA ARG A 74 0.71 7.62 -8.53
C ARG A 74 1.27 8.22 -9.82
N ALA A 75 1.06 7.60 -10.97
CA ALA A 75 1.50 8.15 -12.25
C ALA A 75 0.72 9.42 -12.60
N PHE A 76 -0.60 9.45 -12.37
CA PHE A 76 -1.43 10.64 -12.55
C PHE A 76 -1.00 11.78 -11.62
N ALA A 77 -0.60 11.48 -10.39
CA ALA A 77 -0.04 12.49 -9.49
C ALA A 77 1.26 13.13 -10.04
N GLN A 78 2.10 12.36 -10.72
CA GLN A 78 3.31 12.89 -11.38
C GLN A 78 2.96 13.76 -12.59
N VAL A 79 1.92 13.37 -13.36
CA VAL A 79 1.38 14.17 -14.45
C VAL A 79 0.87 15.53 -13.94
N MET A 80 0.05 15.53 -12.89
CA MET A 80 -0.47 16.77 -12.27
C MET A 80 0.64 17.70 -11.81
N ARG A 81 1.66 17.15 -11.13
CA ARG A 81 2.80 17.93 -10.66
C ARG A 81 3.60 18.51 -11.83
N TYR A 82 3.78 17.76 -12.90
CA TYR A 82 4.43 18.26 -14.11
C TYR A 82 3.68 19.45 -14.70
N HIS A 83 2.35 19.37 -14.85
CA HIS A 83 1.56 20.49 -15.36
C HIS A 83 1.60 21.71 -14.46
N THR A 84 1.69 21.53 -13.15
CA THR A 84 1.69 22.65 -12.19
C THR A 84 3.05 23.35 -12.16
N ILE A 85 4.15 22.59 -12.26
CA ILE A 85 5.50 23.17 -12.36
C ILE A 85 5.70 23.86 -13.71
N ASN A 86 5.21 23.27 -14.80
CA ASN A 86 5.41 23.78 -16.16
C ASN A 86 4.17 24.53 -16.68
N ALA A 87 3.33 25.04 -15.78
CA ALA A 87 2.17 25.81 -16.16
C ALA A 87 2.62 27.13 -16.80
N GLU A 88 1.82 27.67 -17.72
CA GLU A 88 2.11 28.94 -18.40
C GLU A 88 2.30 30.11 -17.41
N TRP A 89 1.53 30.12 -16.32
CA TRP A 89 1.63 31.13 -15.27
C TRP A 89 2.89 30.97 -14.40
N ASN A 90 3.57 29.82 -14.46
CA ASN A 90 4.72 29.47 -13.62
C ASN A 90 6.03 29.46 -14.43
N THR A 91 6.35 30.59 -15.04
CA THR A 91 7.51 30.72 -15.94
C THR A 91 8.86 30.44 -15.28
N GLU A 92 8.95 30.58 -13.96
CA GLU A 92 10.14 30.30 -13.15
C GLU A 92 10.15 28.90 -12.53
N ASN A 93 9.17 28.05 -12.87
CA ASN A 93 9.02 26.69 -12.37
C ASN A 93 9.05 26.60 -10.83
N LEU A 94 8.45 27.60 -10.18
CA LEU A 94 8.42 27.74 -8.73
C LEU A 94 7.59 26.63 -8.10
N THR A 95 8.10 26.10 -7.00
CA THR A 95 7.39 25.18 -6.11
C THR A 95 6.59 25.97 -5.07
N TYR A 96 5.65 25.30 -4.40
CA TYR A 96 4.85 25.88 -3.32
C TYR A 96 5.68 26.66 -2.28
N ALA A 97 6.85 26.15 -1.89
CA ALA A 97 7.70 26.78 -0.88
C ALA A 97 8.40 28.05 -1.37
N GLN A 98 8.51 28.23 -2.70
CA GLN A 98 9.10 29.41 -3.33
C GLN A 98 8.05 30.51 -3.56
N MET A 99 6.78 30.26 -3.23
CA MET A 99 5.71 31.23 -3.37
C MET A 99 5.29 31.81 -2.02
N GLY A 100 5.25 33.13 -1.98
CA GLY A 100 4.74 33.93 -0.89
C GLY A 100 3.23 33.80 -0.72
N ARG A 101 2.77 34.04 0.51
CA ARG A 101 1.34 33.92 0.88
C ARG A 101 0.45 34.92 0.12
N PHE A 102 1.00 36.07 -0.26
CA PHE A 102 0.29 37.19 -0.85
C PHE A 102 0.86 37.55 -2.21
N LEU A 103 0.05 38.22 -3.04
CA LEU A 103 0.58 38.87 -4.24
C LEU A 103 1.44 40.06 -3.83
N ALA A 104 2.56 40.26 -4.50
CA ALA A 104 3.42 41.41 -4.23
C ALA A 104 2.82 42.67 -4.87
N ALA A 105 2.94 43.83 -4.20
CA ALA A 105 2.38 45.08 -4.69
C ALA A 105 3.13 45.65 -5.91
N ASP A 106 4.41 45.31 -6.04
CA ASP A 106 5.31 45.72 -7.12
C ASP A 106 5.05 44.95 -8.43
N ASP A 107 4.80 43.65 -8.34
CA ASP A 107 4.37 42.82 -9.46
C ASP A 107 3.29 41.79 -9.04
N PRO A 108 2.00 42.16 -9.15
CA PRO A 108 0.89 41.26 -8.85
C PRO A 108 0.77 40.05 -9.79
N SER A 109 1.44 40.05 -10.93
CA SER A 109 1.39 38.95 -11.90
C SER A 109 2.47 37.90 -11.63
N ASN A 110 3.49 38.23 -10.82
CA ASN A 110 4.54 37.29 -10.49
C ASN A 110 4.04 36.24 -9.48
N PRO A 111 4.09 34.93 -9.83
CA PRO A 111 3.64 33.86 -8.94
C PRO A 111 4.49 33.72 -7.66
N ALA A 112 5.73 34.21 -7.64
CA ALA A 112 6.56 34.25 -6.45
C ALA A 112 5.91 35.05 -5.32
N GLY A 113 5.26 36.16 -5.64
CA GLY A 113 4.59 37.03 -4.65
C GLY A 113 5.46 37.39 -3.45
N THR A 114 4.84 37.59 -2.29
CA THR A 114 5.54 37.91 -1.03
C THR A 114 4.83 37.30 0.18
N SER A 115 5.56 37.09 1.27
CA SER A 115 4.98 36.73 2.58
C SER A 115 4.95 37.89 3.57
N ASP A 116 5.47 39.06 3.16
CA ASP A 116 5.42 40.28 3.94
C ASP A 116 4.10 41.02 3.66
N GLU A 117 3.33 41.31 4.72
CA GLU A 117 2.05 42.02 4.62
C GLU A 117 2.21 43.49 4.23
N GLU A 118 3.38 44.09 4.48
CA GLU A 118 3.66 45.48 4.09
C GLU A 118 3.96 45.59 2.59
N ALA A 119 4.64 44.60 2.03
CA ALA A 119 4.95 44.50 0.59
C ALA A 119 3.81 43.87 -0.24
N ALA A 120 2.75 43.39 0.41
CA ALA A 120 1.62 42.75 -0.26
C ALA A 120 0.70 43.75 -0.96
N LEU A 121 0.13 43.33 -2.08
CA LEU A 121 -0.99 44.03 -2.71
C LEU A 121 -2.17 44.06 -1.73
N LYS A 122 -2.76 45.24 -1.51
CA LYS A 122 -3.90 45.43 -0.59
C LYS A 122 -5.19 45.64 -1.35
N ASP A 123 -6.27 45.07 -0.85
CA ASP A 123 -7.63 45.29 -1.36
C ASP A 123 -8.20 46.66 -0.91
N GLU A 124 -9.42 46.97 -1.35
CA GLU A 124 -10.13 48.21 -0.99
C GLU A 124 -10.36 48.37 0.53
N LYS A 125 -10.26 47.27 1.30
CA LYS A 125 -10.42 47.23 2.76
C LYS A 125 -9.07 47.26 3.48
N GLY A 126 -7.96 47.38 2.75
CA GLY A 126 -6.61 47.40 3.30
C GLY A 126 -6.03 46.03 3.67
N SER A 127 -6.69 44.93 3.30
CA SER A 127 -6.25 43.56 3.59
C SER A 127 -5.32 43.03 2.49
N PRO A 128 -4.24 42.29 2.82
CA PRO A 128 -3.39 41.64 1.85
C PRO A 128 -4.14 40.64 0.96
N VAL A 129 -3.96 40.76 -0.35
CA VAL A 129 -4.57 39.86 -1.34
C VAL A 129 -3.79 38.54 -1.38
N SER A 130 -4.48 37.42 -1.19
CA SER A 130 -3.87 36.09 -1.20
C SER A 130 -3.29 35.73 -2.58
N ASN A 131 -2.16 35.03 -2.59
CA ASN A 131 -1.56 34.51 -3.81
C ASN A 131 -2.39 33.31 -4.36
N GLY A 132 -3.15 33.56 -5.43
CA GLY A 132 -3.96 32.53 -6.09
C GLY A 132 -3.13 31.39 -6.69
N PHE A 133 -1.92 31.68 -7.18
CA PHE A 133 -0.99 30.69 -7.73
C PHE A 133 -0.51 29.72 -6.66
N ARG A 134 -0.19 30.24 -5.47
CA ARG A 134 0.13 29.43 -4.30
C ARG A 134 -1.05 28.58 -3.84
N ASN A 135 -2.27 29.11 -3.89
CA ASN A 135 -3.47 28.34 -3.56
C ASN A 135 -3.69 27.18 -4.55
N GLN A 136 -3.40 27.38 -5.83
CA GLN A 136 -3.43 26.29 -6.82
C GLN A 136 -2.43 25.18 -6.49
N TRP A 137 -1.23 25.53 -6.02
CA TRP A 137 -0.27 24.55 -5.48
C TRP A 137 -0.80 23.78 -4.26
N ILE A 138 -1.52 24.44 -3.35
CA ILE A 138 -2.13 23.75 -2.20
C ILE A 138 -3.12 22.70 -2.69
N THR A 139 -3.98 23.06 -3.66
CA THR A 139 -4.94 22.14 -4.26
C THR A 139 -4.25 21.00 -5.01
N GLU A 140 -3.19 21.28 -5.77
CA GLU A 140 -2.40 20.23 -6.42
C GLU A 140 -1.80 19.28 -5.38
N THR A 141 -1.19 19.82 -4.32
CA THR A 141 -0.49 19.01 -3.33
C THR A 141 -1.47 18.16 -2.52
N SER A 142 -2.68 18.66 -2.25
CA SER A 142 -3.72 17.86 -1.57
C SER A 142 -4.20 16.70 -2.45
N LEU A 143 -4.48 16.97 -3.74
CA LEU A 143 -4.90 15.95 -4.70
C LEU A 143 -3.82 14.90 -4.95
N THR A 144 -2.57 15.33 -5.19
CA THR A 144 -1.46 14.40 -5.40
C THR A 144 -1.11 13.62 -4.14
N THR A 145 -1.27 14.19 -2.95
CA THR A 145 -1.14 13.45 -1.68
C THR A 145 -2.19 12.33 -1.60
N ALA A 146 -3.46 12.63 -1.88
CA ALA A 146 -4.52 11.62 -1.87
C ALA A 146 -4.23 10.47 -2.85
N LEU A 147 -3.82 10.79 -4.08
CA LEU A 147 -3.45 9.79 -5.10
C LEU A 147 -2.24 8.92 -4.68
N ASN A 148 -1.22 9.52 -4.08
CA ASN A 148 -0.07 8.78 -3.54
C ASN A 148 -0.43 7.93 -2.32
N VAL A 149 -1.38 8.38 -1.49
CA VAL A 149 -1.92 7.59 -0.39
C VAL A 149 -2.70 6.39 -0.92
N SER A 150 -3.47 6.54 -2.00
CA SER A 150 -4.14 5.41 -2.65
C SER A 150 -3.14 4.37 -3.19
N TYR A 151 -2.03 4.81 -3.79
CA TYR A 151 -0.92 3.90 -4.15
C TYR A 151 -0.38 3.15 -2.92
N MET A 152 -0.09 3.88 -1.84
CA MET A 152 0.42 3.29 -0.60
C MET A 152 -0.57 2.29 -0.01
N ALA A 153 -1.87 2.62 0.03
CA ALA A 153 -2.93 1.75 0.54
C ALA A 153 -3.03 0.45 -0.27
N GLU A 154 -2.93 0.52 -1.60
CA GLU A 154 -2.91 -0.67 -2.45
C GLU A 154 -1.68 -1.55 -2.16
N GLN A 155 -0.49 -0.95 -2.05
CA GLN A 155 0.75 -1.68 -1.74
C GLN A 155 0.75 -2.31 -0.34
N LEU A 156 0.25 -1.59 0.68
CA LEU A 156 0.08 -2.13 2.02
C LEU A 156 -0.91 -3.30 2.04
N SER A 157 -1.98 -3.20 1.24
CA SER A 157 -2.97 -4.27 1.11
C SER A 157 -2.36 -5.53 0.49
N ILE A 158 -1.59 -5.39 -0.61
CA ILE A 158 -0.86 -6.50 -1.23
C ILE A 158 0.11 -7.12 -0.23
N PHE A 159 0.89 -6.30 0.46
CA PHE A 159 1.83 -6.77 1.49
C PHE A 159 1.10 -7.56 2.59
N GLY A 160 -0.02 -7.03 3.10
CA GLY A 160 -0.86 -7.69 4.10
C GLY A 160 -1.38 -9.04 3.64
N ILE A 161 -1.77 -9.18 2.37
CA ILE A 161 -2.18 -10.46 1.78
C ILE A 161 -1.01 -11.44 1.76
N VAL A 162 0.17 -11.02 1.26
CA VAL A 162 1.36 -11.88 1.17
C VAL A 162 1.79 -12.38 2.55
N VAL A 163 1.87 -11.48 3.53
CA VAL A 163 2.19 -11.82 4.92
C VAL A 163 1.11 -12.73 5.52
N GLY A 164 -0.17 -12.43 5.26
CA GLY A 164 -1.28 -13.26 5.73
C GLY A 164 -1.22 -14.69 5.20
N VAL A 165 -0.92 -14.88 3.91
CA VAL A 165 -0.70 -16.21 3.32
C VAL A 165 0.49 -16.91 3.96
N ALA A 166 1.61 -16.22 4.19
CA ALA A 166 2.77 -16.80 4.85
C ALA A 166 2.46 -17.26 6.28
N LEU A 167 1.74 -16.46 7.07
CA LEU A 167 1.30 -16.82 8.42
C LEU A 167 0.35 -18.01 8.40
N PHE A 168 -0.59 -18.03 7.45
CA PHE A 168 -1.55 -19.12 7.31
C PHE A 168 -0.84 -20.45 7.00
N LEU A 169 0.07 -20.45 6.03
CA LEU A 169 0.87 -21.63 5.67
C LEU A 169 1.82 -22.07 6.80
N ALA A 170 2.46 -21.12 7.48
CA ALA A 170 3.31 -21.42 8.64
C ALA A 170 2.50 -22.05 9.78
N GLY A 171 1.29 -21.55 10.03
CA GLY A 171 0.38 -22.12 11.03
C GLY A 171 -0.02 -23.56 10.70
N ILE A 172 -0.34 -23.86 9.44
CA ILE A 172 -0.57 -25.24 8.97
C ILE A 172 0.69 -26.11 9.19
N GLY A 173 1.86 -25.59 8.83
CA GLY A 173 3.13 -26.28 9.03
C GLY A 173 3.40 -26.63 10.50
N PHE A 174 3.14 -25.71 11.44
CA PHE A 174 3.28 -25.98 12.87
C PHE A 174 2.26 -26.97 13.41
N LEU A 175 1.01 -26.97 12.92
CA LEU A 175 0.06 -28.01 13.28
C LEU A 175 0.54 -29.39 12.82
N ILE A 176 1.01 -29.52 11.57
CA ILE A 176 1.55 -30.78 11.05
C ILE A 176 2.75 -31.25 11.88
N LEU A 177 3.69 -30.36 12.19
CA LEU A 177 4.84 -30.69 13.03
C LEU A 177 4.42 -31.10 14.44
N ALA A 178 3.44 -30.42 15.05
CA ALA A 178 2.92 -30.81 16.35
C ALA A 178 2.27 -32.20 16.29
N PHE A 179 1.52 -32.53 15.23
CA PHE A 179 0.99 -33.86 15.01
C PHE A 179 2.09 -34.92 14.84
N VAL A 180 3.13 -34.68 14.04
CA VAL A 180 4.20 -35.66 13.81
C VAL A 180 5.07 -35.89 15.06
N VAL A 181 5.41 -34.82 15.78
CA VAL A 181 6.34 -34.89 16.92
C VAL A 181 5.65 -35.44 18.17
N PHE A 182 4.34 -35.16 18.33
CA PHE A 182 3.63 -35.45 19.57
C PHE A 182 2.42 -36.38 19.42
N GLY A 183 1.95 -36.62 18.19
CA GLY A 183 0.83 -37.51 17.87
C GLY A 183 1.29 -38.76 17.13
N VAL A 184 1.44 -39.86 17.87
CA VAL A 184 1.18 -41.27 17.48
C VAL A 184 1.23 -41.59 15.97
N LEU A 185 2.37 -41.40 15.31
CA LEU A 185 2.78 -42.29 14.24
C LEU A 185 3.59 -43.40 14.90
N GLU A 186 2.93 -44.23 15.72
CA GLU A 186 3.50 -45.55 15.99
C GLU A 186 3.59 -46.24 14.62
N PRO A 187 4.80 -46.57 14.11
CA PRO A 187 4.85 -47.54 13.04
C PRO A 187 4.12 -48.75 13.59
N LYS A 188 3.06 -49.21 12.90
CA LYS A 188 2.49 -50.52 13.20
C LYS A 188 3.63 -51.52 12.99
N THR A 189 4.34 -51.85 14.06
CA THR A 189 5.24 -52.98 14.10
C THR A 189 4.32 -54.17 13.97
N GLU A 190 4.12 -54.60 12.73
CA GLU A 190 3.54 -55.88 12.40
C GLU A 190 4.33 -56.89 13.23
N LYS A 191 3.66 -57.49 14.21
CA LYS A 191 4.25 -58.54 15.03
C LYS A 191 4.61 -59.66 14.06
N THR A 192 5.87 -59.74 13.67
CA THR A 192 6.44 -60.94 13.07
C THR A 192 6.14 -62.06 14.05
N ALA A 193 5.17 -62.90 13.69
CA ALA A 193 4.83 -64.08 14.45
C ALA A 193 6.12 -64.89 14.62
N ALA A 194 6.58 -64.98 15.87
CA ALA A 194 7.74 -65.76 16.22
C ALA A 194 7.50 -67.19 15.74
N PHE A 195 8.31 -67.63 14.78
CA PHE A 195 8.39 -69.03 14.38
C PHE A 195 8.87 -69.81 15.61
N ALA A 196 7.96 -70.58 16.21
CA ALA A 196 8.26 -71.46 17.33
C ALA A 196 9.20 -72.58 16.86
N PRO A 197 10.24 -72.94 17.64
CA PRO A 197 11.10 -74.06 17.27
C PRO A 197 10.38 -75.36 17.58
N THR A 198 10.02 -76.13 16.56
CA THR A 198 9.57 -77.51 16.74
C THR A 198 10.79 -78.37 17.03
N ALA A 199 11.06 -78.60 18.31
CA ALA A 199 11.91 -79.71 18.72
C ALA A 199 11.18 -81.03 18.42
N THR A 200 11.80 -81.89 17.61
CA THR A 200 11.55 -83.33 17.67
C THR A 200 12.87 -84.07 17.53
N ALA A 201 13.18 -84.82 18.58
CA ALA A 201 14.26 -85.78 18.65
C ALA A 201 13.84 -87.13 18.05
N THR A 202 14.84 -87.98 17.88
CA THR A 202 14.88 -89.46 17.72
C THR A 202 14.75 -90.04 16.32
N GLY A 203 15.79 -90.79 15.93
CA GLY A 203 15.87 -91.67 14.76
C GLY A 203 17.30 -91.84 14.28
#